data_AF-A0A0F0CPE1-F1
#
_entry.id   AF-A0A0F0CPE1-F1
#
_cell.length_a   1.000
_cell.length_b   1.000
_cell.length_c   1.000
_cell.angle_alpha   90.00
_cell.angle_beta   90.00
_cell.angle_gamma   90.00
#
_symmetry.space_group_name_H-M   'P 1'
#
loop_
_entity.id
_entity.type
_entity.pdbx_description
1 polymer ?
#
loop_
_entity_poly.entity_id
_entity_poly.type
_entity_poly.pdbx_seq_one_letter_code
_entity_poly.pdbx_strand_id
1 'polypeptide(L)'
;MAFLQRVINGGGRINREMAVGTGRTDLLIEFNGDKFVLELKLKRMPSARQKGLDQISRYLDTLGMTKGYLILFEIKPSSIIPWETRVKWEDVTHQNKNITIVEM
;
A
#
# COMPACT_ATOMS: atom_id res chain seq x y z
N MET A 1 -13.27 -13.44 11.85
CA MET A 1 -12.98 -12.04 12.22
C MET A 1 -12.08 -11.43 11.15
N ALA A 2 -12.54 -10.43 10.39
CA ALA A 2 -11.69 -9.72 9.43
C ALA A 2 -11.13 -8.44 10.10
N PHE A 3 -9.80 -8.29 10.15
CA PHE A 3 -9.13 -7.18 10.86
C PHE A 3 -9.62 -5.80 10.39
N LEU A 4 -9.80 -5.63 9.07
CA LEU A 4 -10.24 -4.37 8.47
C LEU A 4 -11.75 -4.09 8.62
N GLN A 5 -12.57 -5.08 9.02
CA GLN A 5 -14.00 -4.87 9.25
C GLN A 5 -14.27 -3.77 10.29
N ARG A 6 -13.32 -3.55 11.21
CA ARG A 6 -13.41 -2.50 12.23
C ARG A 6 -13.48 -1.09 11.63
N VAL A 7 -12.90 -0.87 10.46
CA VAL A 7 -13.02 0.40 9.73
C VAL A 7 -14.48 0.65 9.35
N ILE A 8 -15.14 -0.37 8.78
CA ILE A 8 -16.56 -0.30 8.39
C ILE A 8 -17.44 -0.13 9.63
N ASN A 9 -17.17 -0.90 10.69
CA ASN A 9 -17.91 -0.81 11.95
C ASN A 9 -17.78 0.58 12.62
N GLY A 10 -16.66 1.28 12.38
CA GLY A 10 -16.44 2.65 12.81
C GLY A 10 -16.98 3.71 11.84
N GLY A 11 -17.82 3.33 10.86
CA GLY A 11 -18.42 4.25 9.88
C GLY A 11 -17.54 4.60 8.68
N GLY A 12 -16.38 3.96 8.54
CA GLY A 12 -15.50 4.11 7.38
C GLY A 12 -15.95 3.30 6.16
N ARG A 13 -15.18 3.43 5.08
CA ARG A 13 -15.39 2.72 3.82
C ARG A 13 -14.10 2.04 3.39
N ILE A 14 -14.24 0.87 2.77
CA ILE A 14 -13.13 0.16 2.13
C ILE A 14 -13.55 -0.14 0.70
N ASN A 15 -12.89 0.48 -0.27
CA ASN A 15 -13.04 0.20 -1.68
C ASN A 15 -11.89 -0.73 -2.09
N ARG A 16 -12.21 -1.94 -2.55
CA ARG A 16 -11.24 -2.90 -3.08
C ARG A 16 -11.23 -2.83 -4.60
N GLU A 17 -10.05 -2.97 -5.20
CA GLU A 17 -9.89 -2.93 -6.67
C GLU A 17 -10.57 -1.70 -7.29
N MET A 18 -10.49 -0.55 -6.62
CA MET A 18 -11.19 0.66 -7.05
C MET A 18 -10.55 1.19 -8.34
N ALA A 19 -11.37 1.44 -9.37
CA ALA A 19 -10.91 1.90 -10.67
C ALA A 19 -10.34 3.33 -10.60
N VAL A 20 -9.09 3.50 -11.04
CA VAL A 20 -8.35 4.77 -11.02
C VAL A 20 -7.75 4.98 -12.41
N GLY A 21 -8.42 5.81 -13.22
CA GLY A 21 -8.05 6.03 -14.62
C GLY A 21 -8.17 4.73 -15.42
N THR A 22 -7.06 4.27 -16.01
CA THR A 22 -6.98 2.99 -16.72
C THR A 22 -6.54 1.81 -15.84
N GLY A 23 -6.25 2.06 -14.56
CA GLY A 23 -5.82 1.07 -13.59
C GLY A 23 -6.81 0.88 -12.44
N ARG A 24 -6.36 0.20 -11.39
CA ARG A 24 -7.12 0.02 -10.16
C ARG A 24 -6.18 -0.05 -8.96
N THR A 25 -6.53 0.62 -7.87
CA THR A 25 -5.82 0.47 -6.60
C THR A 25 -6.30 -0.77 -5.86
N ASP A 26 -5.40 -1.45 -5.16
CA ASP A 26 -5.79 -2.62 -4.36
C ASP A 26 -6.77 -2.24 -3.25
N LEU A 27 -6.47 -1.18 -2.49
CA LEU A 27 -7.36 -0.65 -1.46
C LEU A 27 -7.35 0.88 -1.42
N LEU A 28 -8.54 1.47 -1.41
CA LEU A 28 -8.78 2.81 -0.92
C LEU A 28 -9.62 2.74 0.35
N ILE A 29 -9.05 3.19 1.46
CA ILE A 29 -9.71 3.25 2.76
C ILE A 29 -10.10 4.69 3.05
N GLU A 30 -11.33 4.90 3.49
CA GLU A 30 -11.82 6.20 3.96
C GLU A 30 -12.24 6.06 5.42
N PHE A 31 -11.66 6.83 6.31
CA PHE A 31 -11.95 6.76 7.74
C PHE A 31 -11.73 8.10 8.41
N ASN A 32 -12.71 8.59 9.18
CA ASN A 32 -12.65 9.85 9.93
C ASN A 32 -12.21 11.08 9.10
N GLY A 33 -12.67 11.16 7.85
CA GLY A 33 -12.32 12.27 6.94
C GLY A 33 -11.01 12.09 6.17
N ASP A 34 -10.18 11.12 6.56
CA ASP A 34 -8.93 10.79 5.87
C ASP A 34 -9.12 9.70 4.81
N LYS A 35 -8.26 9.75 3.79
CA LYS A 35 -8.18 8.76 2.71
C LYS A 35 -6.80 8.11 2.71
N PHE A 36 -6.76 6.79 2.59
CA PHE A 36 -5.54 6.00 2.56
C PHE A 36 -5.55 5.11 1.31
N VAL A 37 -4.57 5.33 0.43
CA VAL A 37 -4.36 4.50 -0.77
C VAL A 37 -3.27 3.49 -0.46
N LEU A 38 -3.59 2.20 -0.59
CA LEU A 38 -2.65 1.11 -0.40
C LEU A 38 -2.47 0.35 -1.71
N GLU A 39 -1.23 0.08 -2.06
CA GLU A 39 -0.82 -0.80 -3.16
C GLU A 39 0.00 -1.97 -2.59
N LEU A 40 -0.33 -3.19 -3.00
CA LEU A 40 0.27 -4.42 -2.49
C LEU A 40 1.09 -5.09 -3.59
N LYS A 41 2.33 -5.48 -3.27
CA LYS A 41 3.21 -6.22 -4.18
C LYS A 41 3.90 -7.38 -3.47
N LEU A 42 4.00 -8.52 -4.15
CA LEU A 42 4.90 -9.60 -3.73
C LEU A 42 6.33 -9.28 -4.20
N LYS A 43 7.33 -9.44 -3.33
CA LYS A 43 8.76 -9.21 -3.61
C LYS A 43 9.39 -10.35 -4.44
N ARG A 44 8.74 -10.72 -5.55
CA ARG A 44 9.16 -11.80 -6.46
C ARG A 44 10.39 -11.45 -7.29
N MET A 45 10.59 -10.17 -7.56
CA MET A 45 11.70 -9.66 -8.38
C MET A 45 12.28 -8.40 -7.74
N PRO A 46 13.57 -8.09 -7.98
CA PRO A 46 14.19 -6.86 -7.48
C PRO A 46 13.44 -5.58 -7.87
N SER A 47 12.79 -5.58 -9.04
CA SER A 47 12.02 -4.44 -9.55
C SER A 47 10.64 -4.24 -8.93
N ALA A 48 10.17 -5.14 -8.05
CA ALA A 48 8.82 -5.06 -7.47
C ALA A 48 8.59 -3.74 -6.70
N ARG A 49 9.60 -3.29 -5.94
CA ARG A 49 9.58 -2.02 -5.21
C ARG A 49 9.39 -0.84 -6.14
N GLN A 50 10.26 -0.70 -7.15
CA GLN A 50 10.20 0.43 -8.09
C GLN A 50 8.88 0.46 -8.86
N LYS A 51 8.42 -0.70 -9.37
CA LYS A 51 7.13 -0.80 -10.05
C LYS A 51 5.96 -0.42 -9.14
N GLY A 52 6.01 -0.82 -7.86
CA GLY A 52 5.02 -0.44 -6.86
C GLY A 52 4.98 1.07 -6.62
N LEU A 53 6.16 1.69 -6.46
CA LEU A 53 6.31 3.15 -6.30
C LEU A 53 5.75 3.91 -7.52
N ASP A 54 6.13 3.51 -8.74
CA ASP A 54 5.63 4.16 -9.97
C ASP A 54 4.12 3.97 -10.16
N GLN A 55 3.56 2.84 -9.72
CA GLN A 55 2.14 2.57 -9.81
C GLN A 55 1.33 3.39 -8.81
N ILE A 56 1.73 3.38 -7.53
CA ILE A 56 1.01 4.14 -6.50
C ILE A 56 1.11 5.65 -6.75
N SER A 57 2.26 6.18 -7.20
CA SER A 57 2.39 7.61 -7.55
C SER A 57 1.37 8.03 -8.62
N ARG A 58 1.17 7.23 -9.67
CA ARG A 58 0.15 7.47 -10.71
C ARG A 58 -1.28 7.47 -10.16
N TYR A 59 -1.57 6.58 -9.21
CA TYR A 59 -2.89 6.55 -8.56
C TYR A 59 -3.11 7.77 -7.67
N LEU A 60 -2.08 8.18 -6.93
CA LEU A 60 -2.12 9.38 -6.11
C LEU A 60 -2.34 10.64 -6.97
N ASP A 61 -1.70 10.74 -8.15
CA ASP A 61 -1.96 11.83 -9.09
C ASP A 61 -3.42 11.88 -9.53
N THR A 62 -3.98 10.74 -9.94
CA THR A 62 -5.37 10.64 -10.40
C THR A 62 -6.38 10.98 -9.29
N LEU A 63 -6.04 10.67 -8.04
CA LEU A 63 -6.89 10.93 -6.87
C LEU A 63 -6.67 12.32 -6.25
N GLY A 64 -5.73 13.11 -6.77
CA GLY A 64 -5.38 14.42 -6.19
C GLY A 64 -4.72 14.31 -4.82
N MET A 65 -4.04 13.20 -4.55
CA MET A 65 -3.41 12.89 -3.26
C MET A 65 -1.87 12.97 -3.34
N THR A 66 -1.24 13.13 -2.18
CA THR A 66 0.23 13.21 -2.04
C THR A 66 0.80 12.16 -1.10
N LYS A 67 -0.06 11.35 -0.45
CA LYS A 67 0.33 10.34 0.54
C LYS A 67 -0.24 8.98 0.19
N GLY A 68 0.57 7.92 0.27
CA GLY A 68 0.13 6.55 0.03
C GLY A 68 1.00 5.51 0.72
N TYR A 69 0.58 4.24 0.66
CA TYR A 69 1.25 3.12 1.32
C TYR A 69 1.57 2.02 0.31
N LEU A 70 2.84 1.64 0.22
CA LEU A 70 3.27 0.49 -0.58
C LEU A 70 3.60 -0.67 0.36
N ILE A 71 2.80 -1.74 0.30
CA ILE A 71 3.02 -2.94 1.10
C ILE A 71 3.78 -3.97 0.25
N LEU A 72 5.00 -4.31 0.67
CA LEU A 72 5.86 -5.28 0.00
C LEU A 72 5.91 -6.57 0.81
N PHE A 73 5.27 -7.61 0.29
CA PHE A 73 5.28 -8.92 0.92
C PHE A 73 6.52 -9.71 0.55
N GLU A 74 7.35 -10.01 1.55
CA GLU A 74 8.43 -10.96 1.50
C GLU A 74 7.85 -12.37 1.36
N ILE A 75 8.35 -13.12 0.38
CA ILE A 75 7.88 -14.46 0.05
C ILE A 75 8.83 -15.54 0.57
N LYS A 76 10.05 -15.15 0.98
CA LYS A 76 11.01 -16.07 1.57
C LYS A 76 10.49 -16.60 2.91
N PRO A 77 10.65 -17.89 3.20
CA PRO A 77 10.23 -18.46 4.48
C PRO A 77 11.01 -17.85 5.65
N SER A 78 10.47 -17.97 6.86
CA SER A 78 11.09 -17.45 8.09
C SER A 78 12.42 -18.11 8.42
N SER A 79 12.70 -19.30 7.89
CA SER A 79 14.01 -19.94 7.96
C SER A 79 15.10 -19.21 7.17
N ILE A 80 14.74 -18.36 6.20
CA ILE A 80 15.67 -17.53 5.43
C ILE A 80 15.66 -16.08 5.92
N ILE A 81 14.47 -15.54 6.23
CA ILE A 81 14.32 -14.18 6.78
C ILE A 81 13.55 -14.26 8.10
N PRO A 82 14.24 -14.18 9.25
CA PRO A 82 13.64 -14.25 10.57
C PRO A 82 12.63 -13.12 10.83
N TRP A 83 11.59 -13.42 11.61
CA TRP A 83 10.45 -12.54 11.84
C TRP A 83 10.86 -11.21 12.49
N GLU A 84 11.88 -11.25 13.34
CA GLU A 84 12.47 -10.13 14.08
C GLU A 84 13.04 -9.04 13.15
N THR A 85 13.42 -9.42 11.93
CA THR A 85 14.03 -8.52 10.94
C THR A 85 13.18 -8.31 9.70
N ARG A 86 12.00 -8.96 9.64
CA ARG A 86 11.18 -9.04 8.45
C ARG A 86 10.35 -7.79 8.24
N VAL A 87 9.76 -7.27 9.32
CA VAL A 87 8.89 -6.10 9.25
C VAL A 87 9.73 -4.83 9.29
N LYS A 88 9.70 -4.04 8.21
CA LYS A 88 10.41 -2.78 8.09
C LYS A 88 9.50 -1.69 7.55
N TRP A 89 9.70 -0.49 8.07
CA TRP A 89 8.95 0.70 7.70
C TRP A 89 9.93 1.75 7.20
N GLU A 90 9.61 2.38 6.08
CA GLU A 90 10.45 3.39 5.46
C GLU A 90 9.57 4.43 4.78
N ASP A 91 9.76 5.71 5.10
CA ASP A 91 9.12 6.80 4.39
C ASP A 91 10.04 7.29 3.27
N VAL A 92 9.51 7.34 2.05
CA VAL A 92 10.25 7.79 0.88
C VAL A 92 9.50 8.88 0.13
N THR A 93 10.25 9.78 -0.49
CA THR A 93 9.70 10.72 -1.47
C THR A 93 9.95 10.19 -2.87
N HIS A 94 8.88 9.94 -3.63
CA HIS A 94 8.96 9.47 -5.02
C HIS A 94 7.99 10.26 -5.89
N GLN A 95 8.48 10.88 -6.97
CA GLN A 95 7.66 11.70 -7.89
C GLN A 95 6.80 12.75 -7.13
N ASN A 96 7.40 13.44 -6.16
CA ASN A 96 6.73 14.43 -5.29
C ASN A 96 5.57 13.88 -4.43
N LYS A 97 5.54 12.56 -4.20
CA LYS A 97 4.62 11.89 -3.27
C LYS A 97 5.38 11.37 -2.06
N ASN A 98 4.77 11.47 -0.89
CA ASN A 98 5.26 10.84 0.34
C ASN A 98 4.65 9.44 0.44
N ILE A 99 5.46 8.41 0.31
CA ILE A 99 5.00 7.02 0.33
C ILE A 99 5.64 6.29 1.49
N THR A 100 4.81 5.74 2.37
CA THR A 100 5.26 4.82 3.43
C THR A 100 5.34 3.42 2.84
N ILE A 101 6.54 2.85 2.82
CA ILE A 101 6.79 1.47 2.44
C ILE A 101 6.74 0.61 3.70
N VAL A 102 5.93 -0.44 3.67
CA VAL A 102 5.92 -1.49 4.70
C VAL A 102 6.38 -2.78 4.04
N GLU A 103 7.60 -3.24 4.38
CA GLU A 103 8.07 -4.57 4.00
C GLU A 103 7.68 -5.56 5.09
N MET A 104 7.10 -6.72 4.74
CA MET A 104 6.72 -7.77 5.71
C MET A 104 6.59 -9.16 5.09
#